data_AF-A0A8S3V7G2-F1
#
_entry.id   AF-A0A8S3V7G2-F1
#
_cell.length_a   1.000
_cell.length_b   1.000
_cell.length_c   1.000
_cell.angle_alpha   90.00
_cell.angle_beta   90.00
_cell.angle_gamma   90.00
#
_symmetry.space_group_name_H-M   'P 1'
#
loop_
_entity.id
_entity.type
_entity.pdbx_description
1 polymer ?
#
loop_
_entity_poly.entity_id
_entity_poly.type
_entity_poly.pdbx_seq_one_letter_code
_entity_poly.pdbx_strand_id
1 'polypeptide(L)'
;MVTGCSGNGKSSIIHHVALELHSKYGYEVIPFVTGPFDIINFRDPKKKQVFVVDDICGKEAINRYSVDLWRDHLEKLEKIFDVFKVENDKKQPIVQSEFRKIASPKILLSCRIHIYRDLQFQLLKLFTRNECNLTSDEFRLFDNERILMMKQYLPVEMCDPRELEEFHFFPLLCKLSKGKTQDEVTTLFTFPVDTIKDNLERFIRCQNKYQVCALGLCIFIFVDGFDPNWLKFEYADFYVRDKLQHIVNECDININLEGPRNLLKQGFETLVSTYLRKQGHMYIMIHDKIHEIAAVLYGQQLTECFIKYAPMQFVCDHYRFVSPETKENANIIILPRHLREKYFNRVIKEGQKVPKGQSNS
;
A
#
# COMPACT_ATOMS: atom_id res chain seq x y z
N MET A 1 -1.30 -9.00 14.53
CA MET A 1 -1.13 -7.90 13.55
C MET A 1 0.36 -7.70 13.34
N VAL A 2 0.78 -7.48 12.10
CA VAL A 2 2.18 -7.20 11.75
C VAL A 2 2.28 -5.75 11.30
N THR A 3 3.06 -4.94 12.02
CA THR A 3 3.28 -3.52 11.74
C THR A 3 4.68 -3.27 11.19
N GLY A 4 4.85 -2.22 10.38
CA GLY A 4 6.16 -1.87 9.84
C GLY A 4 6.08 -0.89 8.67
N CYS A 5 7.22 -0.50 8.10
CA CYS A 5 7.24 0.36 6.93
C CYS A 5 6.81 -0.37 5.65
N SER A 6 6.69 0.40 4.57
CA SER A 6 6.51 -0.13 3.22
C SER A 6 7.75 -0.95 2.83
N GLY A 7 7.54 -2.21 2.45
CA GLY A 7 8.60 -3.13 2.04
C GLY A 7 9.20 -4.06 3.10
N ASN A 8 8.86 -3.95 4.39
CA ASN A 8 9.39 -4.84 5.43
C ASN A 8 8.87 -6.29 5.35
N GLY A 9 8.09 -6.65 4.33
CA GLY A 9 7.54 -8.00 4.19
C GLY A 9 6.32 -8.29 5.05
N LYS A 10 5.62 -7.27 5.57
CA LYS A 10 4.41 -7.44 6.41
C LYS A 10 3.39 -8.40 5.80
N SER A 11 3.03 -8.18 4.54
CA SER A 11 2.12 -9.04 3.78
C SER A 11 2.67 -10.45 3.65
N SER A 12 3.94 -10.59 3.27
CA SER A 12 4.59 -11.91 3.15
C SER A 12 4.51 -12.71 4.45
N ILE A 13 4.73 -12.06 5.61
CA ILE A 13 4.64 -12.70 6.92
C ILE A 13 3.22 -13.16 7.21
N ILE A 14 2.21 -12.29 7.09
CA ILE A 14 0.82 -12.69 7.43
C ILE A 14 0.30 -13.79 6.51
N HIS A 15 0.66 -13.76 5.21
CA HIS A 15 0.28 -14.81 4.26
C HIS A 15 1.03 -16.11 4.55
N HIS A 16 2.31 -16.05 4.89
CA HIS A 16 3.07 -17.23 5.30
C HIS A 16 2.47 -17.88 6.56
N VAL A 17 2.16 -17.08 7.59
CA VAL A 17 1.49 -17.57 8.80
C VAL A 17 0.11 -18.15 8.49
N ALA A 18 -0.65 -17.56 7.55
CA ALA A 18 -1.92 -18.12 7.11
C ALA A 18 -1.76 -19.51 6.47
N LEU A 19 -0.74 -19.69 5.64
CA LEU A 19 -0.40 -20.98 5.02
C LEU A 19 0.08 -22.01 6.04
N GLU A 20 0.81 -21.59 7.07
CA GLU A 20 1.16 -22.47 8.20
C GLU A 20 -0.08 -22.89 8.99
N LEU A 21 -1.00 -21.96 9.27
CA LEU A 21 -2.28 -22.27 9.92
C LEU A 21 -3.11 -23.26 9.11
N HIS A 22 -3.09 -23.14 7.78
CA HIS A 22 -3.73 -24.08 6.89
C HIS A 22 -3.09 -25.47 6.97
N SER A 23 -1.79 -25.55 6.67
CA SER A 23 -1.06 -26.82 6.53
C SER A 23 -0.92 -27.58 7.84
N LYS A 24 -0.64 -26.89 8.95
CA LYS A 24 -0.38 -27.53 10.26
C LYS A 24 -1.63 -27.69 11.11
N TYR A 25 -2.61 -26.78 11.01
CA TYR A 25 -3.73 -26.71 11.94
C TYR A 25 -5.12 -26.84 11.27
N GLY A 26 -5.16 -27.00 9.94
CA GLY A 26 -6.38 -27.24 9.16
C GLY A 26 -7.30 -26.03 9.06
N TYR A 27 -6.77 -24.80 9.13
CA TYR A 27 -7.56 -23.59 8.90
C TYR A 27 -7.83 -23.39 7.40
N GLU A 28 -9.06 -23.06 7.03
CA GLU A 28 -9.40 -22.52 5.72
C GLU A 28 -8.95 -21.05 5.68
N VAL A 29 -8.15 -20.70 4.68
CA VAL A 29 -7.66 -19.32 4.48
C VAL A 29 -8.66 -18.56 3.65
N ILE A 30 -9.14 -17.44 4.17
CA ILE A 30 -9.94 -16.46 3.44
C ILE A 30 -9.02 -15.27 3.14
N PRO A 31 -8.38 -15.24 1.96
CA PRO A 31 -7.45 -14.18 1.60
C PRO A 31 -8.21 -12.93 1.13
N PHE A 32 -7.50 -11.80 1.03
CA PHE A 32 -7.97 -10.56 0.40
C PHE A 32 -9.24 -9.96 1.02
N VAL A 33 -9.35 -10.00 2.35
CA VAL A 33 -10.42 -9.33 3.07
C VAL A 33 -10.21 -7.81 2.97
N THR A 34 -11.18 -7.11 2.37
CA THR A 34 -11.12 -5.66 2.14
C THR A 34 -11.77 -4.86 3.28
N GLY A 35 -12.66 -5.50 4.03
CA GLY A 35 -13.39 -4.86 5.12
C GLY A 35 -14.12 -5.83 6.04
N PRO A 36 -14.84 -5.31 7.05
CA PRO A 36 -15.55 -6.13 8.03
C PRO A 36 -16.67 -6.97 7.42
N PHE A 37 -17.29 -6.51 6.33
CA PHE A 37 -18.38 -7.23 5.66
C PHE A 37 -17.92 -8.58 5.09
N ASP A 38 -16.71 -8.66 4.54
CA ASP A 38 -16.18 -9.91 4.01
C ASP A 38 -16.07 -10.95 5.13
N ILE A 39 -15.60 -10.55 6.32
CA ILE A 39 -15.54 -11.42 7.49
C ILE A 39 -16.93 -11.90 7.88
N ILE A 40 -17.90 -10.98 7.92
CA ILE A 40 -19.28 -11.29 8.31
C ILE A 40 -19.93 -12.25 7.30
N ASN A 41 -19.70 -12.05 6.01
CA ASN A 41 -20.39 -12.77 4.93
C ASN A 41 -19.74 -14.11 4.61
N PHE A 42 -18.41 -14.20 4.65
CA PHE A 42 -17.67 -15.42 4.32
C PHE A 42 -17.41 -16.33 5.53
N ARG A 43 -17.82 -15.90 6.73
CA ARG A 43 -17.73 -16.74 7.93
C ARG A 43 -18.61 -17.98 7.79
N ASP A 44 -17.98 -19.14 7.93
CA ASP A 44 -18.64 -20.42 8.12
C ASP A 44 -18.42 -20.91 9.57
N PRO A 45 -19.45 -20.89 10.44
CA PRO A 45 -19.35 -21.38 11.81
C PRO A 45 -18.94 -22.85 11.92
N LYS A 46 -19.03 -23.63 10.83
CA LYS A 46 -18.67 -25.06 10.79
C LYS A 46 -17.18 -25.28 10.49
N LYS A 47 -16.45 -24.25 10.08
CA LYS A 47 -15.06 -24.34 9.64
C LYS A 47 -14.12 -23.52 10.52
N LYS A 48 -12.88 -24.00 10.66
CA LYS A 48 -11.80 -23.19 11.21
C LYS A 48 -11.34 -22.24 10.11
N GLN A 49 -11.49 -20.94 10.30
CA GLN A 49 -11.16 -19.96 9.26
C GLN A 49 -10.13 -18.95 9.75
N VAL A 50 -9.24 -18.53 8.85
CA VAL A 50 -8.33 -17.41 9.07
C VAL A 50 -8.56 -16.35 8.00
N PHE A 51 -8.89 -15.14 8.43
CA PHE A 51 -9.10 -13.98 7.58
C PHE A 51 -7.81 -13.18 7.46
N VAL A 52 -7.39 -12.87 6.23
CA VAL A 52 -6.16 -12.11 5.97
C VAL A 52 -6.51 -10.74 5.39
N VAL A 53 -6.14 -9.68 6.11
CA VAL A 53 -6.34 -8.28 5.71
C VAL A 53 -4.97 -7.63 5.51
N ASP A 54 -4.72 -7.15 4.31
CA ASP A 54 -3.51 -6.38 4.01
C ASP A 54 -3.74 -4.87 4.14
N ASP A 55 -2.75 -4.17 4.70
CA ASP A 55 -2.72 -2.71 4.89
C ASP A 55 -4.04 -2.13 5.41
N ILE A 56 -4.49 -2.66 6.55
CA ILE A 56 -5.74 -2.24 7.19
C ILE A 56 -5.77 -0.71 7.40
N CYS A 57 -6.90 -0.11 7.05
CA CYS A 57 -7.14 1.34 7.13
C CYS A 57 -6.24 2.20 6.23
N GLY A 58 -5.54 1.61 5.25
CA GLY A 58 -4.90 2.34 4.15
C GLY A 58 -3.39 2.13 4.03
N LYS A 59 -2.87 2.55 2.87
CA LYS A 59 -1.45 2.41 2.50
C LYS A 59 -0.69 3.71 2.73
N GLU A 60 -1.01 4.76 1.99
CA GLU A 60 -0.30 6.04 2.12
C GLU A 60 -0.79 6.89 3.28
N ALA A 61 -1.98 6.57 3.80
CA ALA A 61 -2.78 7.48 4.56
C ALA A 61 -3.87 6.76 5.34
N ILE A 62 -4.25 7.31 6.49
CA ILE A 62 -5.40 6.79 7.20
C ILE A 62 -6.67 7.06 6.39
N ASN A 63 -7.30 5.97 5.96
CA ASN A 63 -8.59 5.99 5.30
C ASN A 63 -9.68 6.07 6.36
N ARG A 64 -10.17 7.29 6.63
CA ARG A 64 -11.23 7.54 7.62
C ARG A 64 -12.48 6.71 7.36
N TYR A 65 -12.90 6.59 6.11
CA TYR A 65 -14.04 5.73 5.75
C TYR A 65 -13.80 4.28 6.16
N SER A 66 -12.60 3.75 5.92
CA SER A 66 -12.23 2.41 6.39
C SER A 66 -12.24 2.31 7.91
N VAL A 67 -11.67 3.29 8.63
CA VAL A 67 -11.67 3.31 10.10
C VAL A 67 -13.10 3.34 10.65
N ASP A 68 -13.95 4.22 10.14
CA ASP A 68 -15.35 4.34 10.57
C ASP A 68 -16.10 3.03 10.27
N LEU A 69 -15.88 2.45 9.09
CA LEU A 69 -16.46 1.17 8.72
C LEU A 69 -16.05 0.04 9.68
N TRP A 70 -14.77 -0.07 10.02
CA TRP A 70 -14.29 -1.05 11.00
C TRP A 70 -14.83 -0.77 12.41
N ARG A 71 -14.95 0.50 12.80
CA ARG A 71 -15.49 0.94 14.09
C ARG A 71 -16.96 0.55 14.24
N ASP A 72 -17.77 0.81 13.22
CA ASP A 72 -19.21 0.52 13.22
C ASP A 72 -19.51 -0.97 13.35
N HIS A 73 -18.56 -1.83 12.96
CA HIS A 73 -18.70 -3.28 13.01
C HIS A 73 -17.92 -3.93 14.15
N LEU A 74 -17.24 -3.15 14.99
CA LEU A 74 -16.29 -3.65 15.98
C LEU A 74 -16.95 -4.62 16.98
N GLU A 75 -18.13 -4.25 17.50
CA GLU A 75 -18.88 -5.10 18.45
C GLU A 75 -19.25 -6.47 17.84
N LYS A 76 -19.62 -6.48 16.56
CA LYS A 76 -19.98 -7.72 15.84
C LYS A 76 -18.74 -8.59 15.60
N LEU A 77 -17.62 -7.97 15.25
CA LEU A 77 -16.34 -8.68 15.07
C LEU A 77 -15.82 -9.25 16.39
N GLU A 78 -15.93 -8.49 17.49
CA GLU A 78 -15.54 -8.95 18.83
C GLU A 78 -16.31 -10.22 19.25
N LYS A 79 -17.61 -10.29 18.92
CA LYS A 79 -18.44 -11.49 19.11
C LYS A 79 -18.01 -12.65 18.20
N ILE A 80 -17.63 -12.38 16.95
CA ILE A 80 -17.18 -13.42 16.00
C ILE A 80 -15.87 -14.05 16.45
N PHE A 81 -14.92 -13.22 16.91
CA PHE A 81 -13.58 -13.65 17.31
C PHE A 81 -13.50 -14.09 18.78
N ASP A 82 -14.61 -14.02 19.51
CA ASP A 82 -14.75 -14.44 20.92
C ASP A 82 -13.71 -13.80 21.87
N VAL A 83 -13.40 -12.53 21.60
CA VAL A 83 -12.21 -11.81 22.12
C VAL A 83 -12.29 -11.47 23.62
N PHE A 84 -13.45 -11.72 24.26
CA PHE A 84 -13.71 -11.38 25.66
C PHE A 84 -14.11 -12.54 26.57
N LYS A 85 -14.17 -13.80 26.10
CA LYS A 85 -14.48 -14.92 27.01
C LYS A 85 -13.32 -15.37 27.90
N VAL A 86 -12.10 -14.92 27.63
CA VAL A 86 -10.90 -15.44 28.32
C VAL A 86 -10.72 -14.87 29.73
N GLU A 87 -11.35 -13.74 30.09
CA GLU A 87 -11.09 -13.10 31.39
C GLU A 87 -12.07 -13.47 32.52
N ASN A 88 -13.23 -14.09 32.24
CA ASN A 88 -14.26 -14.33 33.27
C ASN A 88 -14.67 -15.80 33.49
N ASP A 89 -14.11 -16.77 32.76
CA ASP A 89 -14.50 -18.19 32.88
C ASP A 89 -13.79 -18.93 34.05
N LYS A 90 -13.97 -18.42 35.27
CA LYS A 90 -13.82 -19.25 36.50
C LYS A 90 -15.14 -19.80 37.04
N LYS A 91 -16.30 -19.38 36.52
CA LYS A 91 -17.60 -19.91 36.97
C LYS A 91 -18.66 -19.78 35.89
N GLN A 92 -18.87 -20.82 35.09
CA GLN A 92 -20.23 -21.28 34.74
C GLN A 92 -20.22 -22.68 34.13
N PRO A 93 -21.20 -23.54 34.46
CA PRO A 93 -21.20 -24.94 34.06
C PRO A 93 -21.68 -25.11 32.62
N ILE A 94 -21.07 -26.09 31.97
CA ILE A 94 -21.26 -26.52 30.59
C ILE A 94 -22.68 -27.07 30.42
N VAL A 95 -23.51 -26.38 29.64
CA VAL A 95 -24.67 -27.02 28.98
C VAL A 95 -24.22 -27.48 27.60
N GLN A 96 -24.41 -28.77 27.38
CA GLN A 96 -24.05 -29.53 26.20
C GLN A 96 -24.74 -28.96 24.95
N SER A 97 -23.97 -28.74 23.88
CA SER A 97 -24.47 -28.86 22.51
C SER A 97 -23.38 -29.53 21.68
N GLU A 98 -23.78 -30.54 20.90
CA GLU A 98 -22.94 -31.45 20.11
C GLU A 98 -22.22 -30.79 18.92
N PHE A 99 -21.92 -29.49 18.99
CA PHE A 99 -20.97 -28.87 18.10
C PHE A 99 -19.57 -29.14 18.66
N ARG A 100 -18.85 -30.09 18.05
CA ARG A 100 -17.37 -30.16 18.16
C ARG A 100 -16.85 -28.72 18.18
N LYS A 101 -16.14 -28.32 19.25
CA LYS A 101 -15.48 -27.01 19.40
C LYS A 101 -14.61 -26.73 18.16
N ILE A 102 -15.22 -26.19 17.11
CA ILE A 102 -14.50 -25.66 15.97
C ILE A 102 -13.73 -24.46 16.51
N ALA A 103 -12.43 -24.44 16.27
CA ALA A 103 -11.57 -23.37 16.79
C ALA A 103 -12.12 -22.03 16.32
N SER A 104 -12.10 -21.04 17.21
CA SER A 104 -12.54 -19.68 16.87
C SER A 104 -11.81 -19.21 15.62
N PRO A 105 -12.51 -18.46 14.74
CA PRO A 105 -11.86 -17.89 13.58
C PRO A 105 -10.71 -16.99 14.03
N LYS A 106 -9.69 -16.85 13.17
CA LYS A 106 -8.53 -15.98 13.40
C LYS A 106 -8.53 -14.84 12.39
N ILE A 107 -7.92 -13.73 12.77
CA ILE A 107 -7.66 -12.61 11.86
C ILE A 107 -6.18 -12.27 11.89
N LEU A 108 -5.58 -12.19 10.69
CA LEU A 108 -4.22 -11.74 10.47
C LEU A 108 -4.28 -10.42 9.71
N LEU A 109 -3.55 -9.44 10.21
CA LEU A 109 -3.60 -8.06 9.76
C LEU A 109 -2.19 -7.59 9.47
N SER A 110 -1.95 -6.93 8.34
CA SER A 110 -0.80 -6.06 8.16
C SER A 110 -1.24 -4.59 8.25
N CYS A 111 -0.40 -3.76 8.86
CA CYS A 111 -0.66 -2.32 8.97
C CYS A 111 0.66 -1.55 8.79
N ARG A 112 0.63 -0.43 8.07
CA ARG A 112 1.81 0.43 7.98
C ARG A 112 2.01 1.18 9.28
N ILE A 113 3.28 1.33 9.71
CA ILE A 113 3.61 1.84 11.05
C ILE A 113 3.07 3.26 11.31
N HIS A 114 2.99 4.12 10.30
CA HIS A 114 2.44 5.46 10.44
C HIS A 114 0.90 5.46 10.60
N ILE A 115 0.20 4.54 9.93
CA ILE A 115 -1.25 4.32 10.12
C ILE A 115 -1.50 3.77 11.50
N TYR A 116 -0.70 2.79 11.91
CA TYR A 116 -0.79 2.19 13.23
C TYR A 116 -0.68 3.26 14.32
N ARG A 117 0.27 4.19 14.21
CA ARG A 117 0.48 5.27 15.19
C ARG A 117 -0.60 6.35 15.18
N ASP A 118 -1.49 6.38 14.19
CA ASP A 118 -2.56 7.36 14.12
C ASP A 118 -3.59 7.16 15.24
N LEU A 119 -4.01 8.25 15.87
CA LEU A 119 -4.96 8.22 16.98
C LEU A 119 -6.28 7.54 16.61
N GLN A 120 -6.80 7.78 15.39
CA GLN A 120 -8.07 7.19 14.96
C GLN A 120 -7.97 5.68 14.78
N PHE A 121 -6.81 5.18 14.35
CA PHE A 121 -6.55 3.75 14.27
C PHE A 121 -6.43 3.13 15.65
N GLN A 122 -5.73 3.79 16.58
CA GLN A 122 -5.56 3.32 17.96
C GLN A 122 -6.89 3.18 18.73
N LEU A 123 -7.96 3.85 18.29
CA LEU A 123 -9.31 3.65 18.83
C LEU A 123 -9.89 2.26 18.48
N LEU A 124 -9.38 1.57 17.46
CA LEU A 124 -9.80 0.22 17.05
C LEU A 124 -9.11 -0.86 17.93
N LYS A 125 -9.41 -0.87 19.23
CA LYS A 125 -8.75 -1.71 20.26
C LYS A 125 -8.71 -3.21 19.96
N LEU A 126 -9.61 -3.72 19.12
CA LEU A 126 -9.62 -5.11 18.66
C LEU A 126 -8.27 -5.49 17.98
N PHE A 127 -7.65 -4.55 17.27
CA PHE A 127 -6.50 -4.83 16.41
C PHE A 127 -5.15 -4.61 17.10
N THR A 128 -5.11 -4.00 18.28
CA THR A 128 -3.87 -3.61 18.99
C THR A 128 -3.36 -4.65 20.00
N ARG A 129 -4.05 -5.79 20.17
CA ARG A 129 -3.74 -6.75 21.25
C ARG A 129 -2.50 -7.62 21.05
N ASN A 130 -2.22 -8.03 19.80
CA ASN A 130 -1.12 -8.94 19.46
C ASN A 130 -0.33 -8.35 18.30
N GLU A 131 0.55 -7.39 18.60
CA GLU A 131 1.38 -6.70 17.62
C GLU A 131 2.74 -7.38 17.46
N CYS A 132 3.16 -7.59 16.21
CA CYS A 132 4.54 -7.86 15.84
C CYS A 132 5.04 -6.66 15.02
N ASN A 133 5.91 -5.84 15.61
CA ASN A 133 6.43 -4.64 14.97
C ASN A 133 7.79 -4.93 14.33
N LEU A 134 7.83 -4.97 13.00
CA LEU A 134 9.05 -5.23 12.21
C LEU A 134 10.06 -4.08 12.21
N THR A 135 9.76 -2.99 12.92
CA THR A 135 10.68 -1.87 13.17
C THR A 135 11.17 -1.85 14.62
N SER A 136 10.71 -2.76 15.46
CA SER A 136 11.22 -2.92 16.83
C SER A 136 12.56 -3.64 16.82
N ASP A 137 13.38 -3.42 17.85
CA ASP A 137 14.66 -4.11 18.01
C ASP A 137 14.54 -5.63 18.03
N GLU A 138 13.41 -6.18 18.45
CA GLU A 138 13.19 -7.63 18.52
C GLU A 138 12.99 -8.28 17.14
N PHE A 139 12.31 -7.59 16.23
CA PHE A 139 11.89 -8.17 14.94
C PHE A 139 12.47 -7.47 13.71
N ARG A 140 13.26 -6.40 13.89
CA ARG A 140 13.95 -5.77 12.76
C ARG A 140 15.03 -6.70 12.23
N LEU A 141 15.23 -6.68 10.92
CA LEU A 141 16.36 -7.39 10.31
C LEU A 141 17.67 -6.75 10.80
N PHE A 142 18.51 -7.53 11.46
CA PHE A 142 19.85 -7.12 11.83
C PHE A 142 20.81 -7.20 10.65
N ASP A 143 21.94 -6.49 10.73
CA ASP A 143 22.94 -6.43 9.66
C ASP A 143 23.38 -7.82 9.22
N ASN A 144 23.60 -8.73 10.17
CA ASN A 144 23.98 -10.11 9.92
C ASN A 144 22.95 -10.85 9.04
N GLU A 145 21.66 -10.67 9.31
CA GLU A 145 20.57 -11.29 8.56
C GLU A 145 20.46 -10.69 7.16
N ARG A 146 20.62 -9.37 7.03
CA ARG A 146 20.66 -8.67 5.73
C ARG A 146 21.82 -9.19 4.88
N ILE A 147 23.00 -9.36 5.46
CA ILE A 147 24.16 -9.94 4.76
C ILE A 147 23.84 -11.36 4.30
N LEU A 148 23.25 -12.21 5.14
CA LEU A 148 22.90 -13.58 4.76
C LEU A 148 21.88 -13.62 3.61
N MET A 149 20.86 -12.76 3.66
CA MET A 149 19.91 -12.61 2.57
C MET A 149 20.62 -12.11 1.30
N MET A 150 21.49 -11.11 1.42
CA MET A 150 22.29 -10.57 0.32
C MET A 150 23.10 -11.65 -0.39
N LYS A 151 23.77 -12.52 0.39
CA LYS A 151 24.62 -13.61 -0.12
C LYS A 151 23.88 -14.62 -1.01
N GLN A 152 22.55 -14.71 -0.90
CA GLN A 152 21.77 -15.51 -1.86
C GLN A 152 21.63 -14.85 -3.23
N TYR A 153 21.71 -13.52 -3.29
CA TYR A 153 21.52 -12.74 -4.51
C TYR A 153 22.84 -12.17 -5.06
N LEU A 154 23.90 -12.13 -4.26
CA LEU A 154 25.21 -11.59 -4.60
C LEU A 154 26.37 -12.45 -4.08
N PRO A 155 27.46 -12.58 -4.85
CA PRO A 155 28.72 -13.13 -4.35
C PRO A 155 29.24 -12.41 -3.11
N VAL A 156 29.79 -13.17 -2.16
CA VAL A 156 30.18 -12.77 -0.79
C VAL A 156 31.22 -11.63 -0.76
N GLU A 157 32.01 -11.48 -1.80
CA GLU A 157 33.15 -10.56 -1.88
C GLU A 157 32.77 -9.12 -2.24
N MET A 158 31.47 -8.84 -2.47
CA MET A 158 31.02 -7.65 -3.21
C MET A 158 30.47 -6.49 -2.39
N CYS A 159 30.37 -6.58 -1.05
CA CYS A 159 29.83 -5.48 -0.24
C CYS A 159 30.41 -5.45 1.18
N ASP A 160 30.79 -4.26 1.65
CA ASP A 160 31.03 -4.01 3.08
C ASP A 160 29.68 -3.90 3.81
N PRO A 161 29.41 -4.75 4.81
CA PRO A 161 28.18 -4.69 5.59
C PRO A 161 27.89 -3.32 6.22
N ARG A 162 28.94 -2.52 6.46
CA ARG A 162 28.85 -1.19 7.07
C ARG A 162 28.30 -0.12 6.13
N GLU A 163 28.22 -0.41 4.82
CA GLU A 163 27.67 0.49 3.80
C GLU A 163 26.18 0.24 3.52
N LEU A 164 25.59 -0.78 4.14
CA LEU A 164 24.16 -1.07 4.04
C LEU A 164 23.43 -0.17 5.05
N GLU A 165 22.79 0.92 4.60
CA GLU A 165 21.89 1.65 5.51
C GLU A 165 20.72 0.74 5.95
N GLU A 166 19.98 1.22 6.95
CA GLU A 166 18.80 0.57 7.50
C GLU A 166 17.62 0.57 6.50
N PHE A 167 17.71 -0.25 5.45
CA PHE A 167 16.69 -0.28 4.41
C PHE A 167 15.55 -1.22 4.76
N HIS A 168 14.39 -0.62 4.97
CA HIS A 168 13.12 -1.29 5.25
C HIS A 168 12.53 -2.10 4.08
N PHE A 169 13.15 -2.10 2.90
CA PHE A 169 12.66 -2.78 1.68
C PHE A 169 13.71 -3.65 1.00
N PHE A 170 14.62 -4.24 1.79
CA PHE A 170 15.69 -5.12 1.34
C PHE A 170 15.24 -6.24 0.37
N PRO A 171 14.11 -6.96 0.56
CA PRO A 171 13.66 -7.96 -0.42
C PRO A 171 13.39 -7.40 -1.81
N LEU A 172 12.92 -6.15 -1.90
CA LEU A 172 12.73 -5.47 -3.18
C LEU A 172 14.08 -5.20 -3.84
N LEU A 173 15.09 -4.75 -3.08
CA LEU A 173 16.43 -4.48 -3.61
C LEU A 173 17.06 -5.72 -4.22
N CYS A 174 16.95 -6.88 -3.53
CA CYS A 174 17.38 -8.16 -4.06
C CYS A 174 16.66 -8.56 -5.36
N LYS A 175 15.37 -8.23 -5.47
CA LYS A 175 14.63 -8.47 -6.71
C LYS A 175 15.10 -7.55 -7.84
N LEU A 176 15.37 -6.29 -7.53
CA LEU A 176 15.81 -5.26 -8.48
C LEU A 176 17.28 -5.41 -8.90
N SER A 177 18.09 -6.17 -8.16
CA SER A 177 19.49 -6.45 -8.50
C SER A 177 19.68 -7.59 -9.50
N LYS A 178 18.63 -8.38 -9.74
CA LYS A 178 18.71 -9.52 -10.66
C LYS A 178 19.10 -9.08 -12.07
N GLY A 179 20.21 -9.61 -12.57
CA GLY A 179 20.70 -9.34 -13.93
C GLY A 179 21.43 -8.01 -14.11
N LYS A 180 21.73 -7.28 -13.02
CA LYS A 180 22.56 -6.08 -13.03
C LYS A 180 24.04 -6.42 -12.83
N THR A 181 24.91 -5.53 -13.29
CA THR A 181 26.35 -5.61 -13.06
C THR A 181 26.71 -5.34 -11.60
N GLN A 182 27.92 -5.73 -11.19
CA GLN A 182 28.43 -5.52 -9.84
C GLN A 182 28.31 -4.06 -9.37
N ASP A 183 28.73 -3.11 -10.20
CA ASP A 183 28.75 -1.69 -9.86
C ASP A 183 27.33 -1.13 -9.70
N GLU A 184 26.41 -1.58 -10.56
CA GLU A 184 24.99 -1.20 -10.46
C GLU A 184 24.32 -1.77 -9.21
N VAL A 185 24.68 -2.99 -8.82
CA VAL A 185 24.15 -3.56 -7.58
C VAL A 185 24.71 -2.83 -6.36
N THR A 186 26.02 -2.59 -6.32
CA THR A 186 26.66 -1.88 -5.20
C THR A 186 26.02 -0.50 -5.02
N THR A 187 25.91 0.27 -6.10
CA THR A 187 25.26 1.59 -6.10
C THR A 187 23.80 1.51 -5.61
N LEU A 188 23.04 0.51 -6.08
CA LEU A 188 21.65 0.30 -5.66
C LEU A 188 21.54 -0.04 -4.17
N PHE A 189 22.47 -0.79 -3.59
CA PHE A 189 22.40 -1.15 -2.17
C PHE A 189 22.95 -0.05 -1.26
N THR A 190 23.93 0.75 -1.71
CA THR A 190 24.45 1.89 -0.94
C THR A 190 23.49 3.08 -0.96
N PHE A 191 22.89 3.40 -2.12
CA PHE A 191 21.98 4.54 -2.30
C PHE A 191 20.67 4.12 -2.99
N PRO A 192 19.83 3.26 -2.38
CA PRO A 192 18.69 2.66 -3.06
C PRO A 192 17.62 3.65 -3.47
N VAL A 193 17.28 4.61 -2.60
CA VAL A 193 16.23 5.60 -2.92
C VAL A 193 16.69 6.48 -4.07
N ASP A 194 17.90 7.03 -3.99
CA ASP A 194 18.46 7.88 -5.03
C ASP A 194 18.68 7.12 -6.34
N THR A 195 19.21 5.89 -6.28
CA THR A 195 19.38 5.04 -7.46
C THR A 195 18.04 4.71 -8.13
N ILE A 196 16.99 4.40 -7.36
CA ILE A 196 15.65 4.15 -7.92
C ILE A 196 15.08 5.43 -8.52
N LYS A 197 15.24 6.57 -7.82
CA LYS A 197 14.79 7.88 -8.27
C LYS A 197 15.46 8.28 -9.58
N ASP A 198 16.78 8.21 -9.67
CA ASP A 198 17.56 8.53 -10.87
C ASP A 198 17.17 7.64 -12.05
N ASN A 199 16.96 6.34 -11.81
CA ASN A 199 16.48 5.41 -12.83
C ASN A 199 15.08 5.78 -13.32
N LEU A 200 14.17 6.16 -12.43
CA LEU A 200 12.83 6.62 -12.78
C LEU A 200 12.87 7.96 -13.52
N GLU A 201 13.70 8.92 -13.10
CA GLU A 201 13.88 10.19 -13.79
C GLU A 201 14.40 9.99 -15.22
N ARG A 202 15.43 9.13 -15.39
CA ARG A 202 15.94 8.76 -16.71
C ARG A 202 14.87 8.05 -17.54
N PHE A 203 14.10 7.15 -16.94
CA PHE A 203 12.98 6.49 -17.60
C PHE A 203 11.97 7.52 -18.13
N ILE A 204 11.54 8.47 -17.30
CA ILE A 204 10.56 9.50 -17.68
C ILE A 204 11.08 10.38 -18.82
N ARG A 205 12.38 10.69 -18.85
CA ARG A 205 13.00 11.54 -19.88
C ARG A 205 13.29 10.82 -21.20
N CYS A 206 13.66 9.55 -21.14
CA CYS A 206 14.21 8.84 -22.30
C CYS A 206 13.27 7.83 -22.96
N GLN A 207 12.16 7.45 -22.31
CA GLN A 207 11.26 6.42 -22.82
C GLN A 207 10.14 7.00 -23.68
N ASN A 208 9.44 6.10 -24.37
CA ASN A 208 8.32 6.48 -25.20
C ASN A 208 7.15 7.01 -24.33
N LYS A 209 6.51 8.10 -24.77
CA LYS A 209 5.36 8.73 -24.11
C LYS A 209 4.25 7.76 -23.70
N TYR A 210 4.05 6.66 -24.44
CA TYR A 210 3.06 5.64 -24.05
C TYR A 210 3.45 4.88 -22.78
N GLN A 211 4.74 4.59 -22.57
CA GLN A 211 5.21 3.94 -21.35
C GLN A 211 5.17 4.92 -20.17
N VAL A 212 5.61 6.16 -20.39
CA VAL A 212 5.54 7.22 -19.37
C VAL A 212 4.09 7.48 -18.95
N CYS A 213 3.17 7.53 -19.92
CA CYS A 213 1.74 7.65 -19.65
C CYS A 213 1.21 6.44 -18.89
N ALA A 214 1.51 5.21 -19.33
CA ALA A 214 1.05 3.98 -18.67
C ALA A 214 1.47 3.93 -17.19
N LEU A 215 2.74 4.23 -16.91
CA LEU A 215 3.24 4.31 -15.54
C LEU A 215 2.53 5.41 -14.75
N GLY A 216 2.37 6.60 -15.33
CA GLY A 216 1.66 7.71 -14.72
C GLY A 216 0.22 7.36 -14.36
N LEU A 217 -0.50 6.64 -15.23
CA LEU A 217 -1.85 6.15 -14.98
C LEU A 217 -1.90 5.15 -13.81
N CYS A 218 -0.96 4.21 -13.72
CA CYS A 218 -0.86 3.30 -12.57
C CYS A 218 -0.54 4.04 -11.26
N ILE A 219 0.22 5.12 -11.31
CA ILE A 219 0.58 5.91 -10.12
C ILE A 219 -0.62 6.74 -9.64
N PHE A 220 -1.28 7.42 -10.59
CA PHE A 220 -2.33 8.40 -10.30
C PHE A 220 -3.71 7.80 -10.09
N ILE A 221 -4.07 6.81 -10.90
CA ILE A 221 -5.47 6.42 -11.00
C ILE A 221 -5.86 5.68 -9.74
N PHE A 222 -5.11 4.69 -9.23
CA PHE A 222 -5.33 4.14 -7.89
C PHE A 222 -4.19 3.25 -7.35
N VAL A 223 -4.20 3.10 -6.03
CA VAL A 223 -3.32 2.28 -5.17
C VAL A 223 -3.57 0.76 -5.32
N ASP A 224 -4.68 0.36 -5.95
CA ASP A 224 -5.11 -1.05 -6.06
C ASP A 224 -5.07 -1.61 -7.49
N GLY A 225 -4.75 -0.77 -8.48
CA GLY A 225 -4.53 -1.19 -9.86
C GLY A 225 -5.23 -0.35 -10.91
N PHE A 226 -4.81 -0.57 -12.15
CA PHE A 226 -5.37 0.04 -13.35
C PHE A 226 -5.97 -1.04 -14.26
N ASP A 227 -7.25 -0.91 -14.58
CA ASP A 227 -7.90 -1.74 -15.60
C ASP A 227 -7.73 -1.09 -16.99
N PRO A 228 -7.07 -1.76 -17.97
CA PRO A 228 -6.93 -1.25 -19.34
C PRO A 228 -8.26 -1.07 -20.08
N ASN A 229 -9.36 -1.66 -19.61
CA ASN A 229 -10.69 -1.43 -20.18
C ASN A 229 -11.18 0.00 -19.92
N TRP A 230 -10.70 0.67 -18.88
CA TRP A 230 -11.06 2.07 -18.61
C TRP A 230 -10.58 3.04 -19.71
N LEU A 231 -9.62 2.63 -20.56
CA LEU A 231 -9.25 3.37 -21.76
C LEU A 231 -10.40 3.49 -22.77
N LYS A 232 -11.40 2.62 -22.68
CA LYS A 232 -12.69 2.76 -23.34
C LYS A 232 -13.63 3.41 -22.33
N PHE A 233 -13.80 4.72 -22.45
CA PHE A 233 -14.51 5.55 -21.47
C PHE A 233 -15.90 5.05 -21.06
N GLU A 234 -16.59 4.29 -21.92
CA GLU A 234 -17.87 3.64 -21.61
C GLU A 234 -17.82 2.70 -20.40
N TYR A 235 -16.65 2.17 -20.04
CA TYR A 235 -16.44 1.31 -18.87
C TYR A 235 -15.88 2.05 -17.65
N ALA A 236 -15.56 3.35 -17.77
CA ALA A 236 -15.03 4.16 -16.69
C ALA A 236 -16.11 5.08 -16.12
N ASP A 237 -16.19 5.16 -14.79
CA ASP A 237 -17.01 6.19 -14.14
C ASP A 237 -16.50 7.60 -14.46
N PHE A 238 -17.32 8.62 -14.16
CA PHE A 238 -17.00 10.01 -14.46
C PHE A 238 -15.67 10.47 -13.82
N TYR A 239 -15.39 10.03 -12.59
CA TYR A 239 -14.21 10.44 -11.84
C TYR A 239 -12.93 9.82 -12.40
N VAL A 240 -12.98 8.53 -12.75
CA VAL A 240 -11.89 7.81 -13.42
C VAL A 240 -11.64 8.39 -14.81
N ARG A 241 -12.71 8.69 -15.56
CA ARG A 241 -12.63 9.33 -16.89
C ARG A 241 -11.94 10.68 -16.86
N ASP A 242 -12.29 11.55 -15.91
CA ASP A 242 -11.70 12.88 -15.78
C ASP A 242 -10.19 12.79 -15.44
N LYS A 243 -9.80 11.89 -14.53
CA LYS A 243 -8.39 11.62 -14.22
C LYS A 243 -7.60 11.09 -15.41
N LEU A 244 -8.15 10.08 -16.09
CA LEU A 244 -7.58 9.49 -17.29
C LEU A 244 -7.30 10.58 -18.31
N GLN A 245 -8.31 11.38 -18.65
CA GLN A 245 -8.19 12.39 -19.69
C GLN A 245 -7.07 13.39 -19.38
N HIS A 246 -6.93 13.81 -18.12
CA HIS A 246 -5.87 14.72 -17.72
C HIS A 246 -4.46 14.13 -17.96
N ILE A 247 -4.16 12.94 -17.44
CA ILE A 247 -2.81 12.35 -17.57
C ILE A 247 -2.47 12.05 -19.03
N VAL A 248 -3.45 11.57 -19.78
CA VAL A 248 -3.26 11.20 -21.18
C VAL A 248 -3.04 12.45 -22.05
N ASN A 249 -3.71 13.57 -21.73
CA ASN A 249 -3.47 14.86 -22.37
C ASN A 249 -2.07 15.41 -22.07
N GLU A 250 -1.60 15.30 -20.83
CA GLU A 250 -0.25 15.73 -20.43
C GLU A 250 0.85 14.93 -21.14
N CYS A 251 0.52 13.72 -21.62
CA CYS A 251 1.42 12.89 -22.44
C CYS A 251 1.19 13.05 -23.95
N ASP A 252 0.35 14.00 -24.40
CA ASP A 252 -0.01 14.19 -25.82
C ASP A 252 -0.52 12.90 -26.50
N ILE A 253 -1.40 12.17 -25.82
CA ILE A 253 -2.01 10.94 -26.34
C ILE A 253 -3.51 11.17 -26.56
N ASN A 254 -4.02 10.77 -27.72
CA ASN A 254 -5.45 10.81 -28.02
C ASN A 254 -6.07 9.41 -27.89
N ILE A 255 -6.56 9.07 -26.69
CA ILE A 255 -7.20 7.77 -26.42
C ILE A 255 -8.58 7.60 -27.05
N ASN A 256 -9.14 8.61 -27.74
CA ASN A 256 -10.37 8.42 -28.51
C ASN A 256 -10.11 7.57 -29.78
N LEU A 257 -8.86 7.53 -30.24
CA LEU A 257 -8.43 6.71 -31.37
C LEU A 257 -7.97 5.32 -30.92
N GLU A 258 -8.27 4.29 -31.71
CA GLU A 258 -7.93 2.91 -31.37
C GLU A 258 -6.42 2.63 -31.34
N GLY A 259 -5.67 3.18 -32.31
CA GLY A 259 -4.21 3.02 -32.39
C GLY A 259 -3.49 3.46 -31.10
N PRO A 260 -3.65 4.72 -30.64
CA PRO A 260 -3.09 5.19 -29.39
C PRO A 260 -3.49 4.37 -28.15
N ARG A 261 -4.74 3.87 -28.09
CA ARG A 261 -5.15 2.96 -27.00
C ARG A 261 -4.35 1.67 -27.02
N ASN A 262 -4.13 1.07 -28.18
CA ASN A 262 -3.37 -0.16 -28.32
C ASN A 262 -1.88 0.04 -27.99
N LEU A 263 -1.29 1.17 -28.40
CA LEU A 263 0.09 1.53 -28.03
C LEU A 263 0.23 1.77 -26.52
N LEU A 264 -0.76 2.39 -25.89
CA LEU A 264 -0.78 2.57 -24.44
C LEU A 264 -0.88 1.22 -23.70
N LYS A 265 -1.73 0.30 -24.17
CA LYS A 265 -1.79 -1.09 -23.66
C LYS A 265 -0.45 -1.81 -23.79
N GLN A 266 0.22 -1.69 -24.95
CA GLN A 266 1.57 -2.22 -25.12
C GLN A 266 2.56 -1.57 -24.15
N GLY A 267 2.43 -0.27 -23.90
CA GLY A 267 3.18 0.45 -22.87
C GLY A 267 3.09 -0.23 -21.50
N PHE A 268 1.87 -0.53 -21.02
CA PHE A 268 1.68 -1.29 -19.78
C PHE A 268 2.38 -2.64 -19.80
N GLU A 269 2.24 -3.42 -20.88
CA GLU A 269 2.86 -4.74 -21.01
C GLU A 269 4.39 -4.68 -20.91
N THR A 270 5.03 -3.71 -21.56
CA THR A 270 6.49 -3.55 -21.50
C THR A 270 7.01 -3.17 -20.11
N LEU A 271 6.14 -2.61 -19.25
CA LEU A 271 6.48 -2.24 -17.89
C LEU A 271 6.24 -3.38 -16.88
N VAL A 272 5.62 -4.48 -17.31
CA VAL A 272 5.45 -5.66 -16.47
C VAL A 272 6.82 -6.26 -16.13
N SER A 273 7.00 -6.62 -14.87
CA SER A 273 8.24 -7.14 -14.29
C SER A 273 9.34 -6.11 -14.04
N THR A 274 9.20 -4.87 -14.53
CA THR A 274 10.10 -3.75 -14.20
C THR A 274 9.48 -2.84 -13.15
N TYR A 275 8.39 -2.15 -13.50
CA TYR A 275 7.68 -1.24 -12.59
C TYR A 275 6.27 -1.72 -12.24
N LEU A 276 5.69 -2.58 -13.07
CA LEU A 276 4.34 -3.10 -12.92
C LEU A 276 4.32 -4.62 -12.75
N ARG A 277 3.20 -5.13 -12.26
CA ARG A 277 2.83 -6.54 -12.28
C ARG A 277 1.36 -6.68 -12.68
N LYS A 278 0.98 -7.85 -13.20
CA LYS A 278 -0.41 -8.18 -13.49
C LYS A 278 -1.06 -8.87 -12.30
N GLN A 279 -2.28 -8.46 -11.96
CA GLN A 279 -3.17 -9.16 -11.04
C GLN A 279 -4.53 -9.32 -11.71
N GLY A 280 -4.80 -10.51 -12.24
CA GLY A 280 -5.92 -10.71 -13.15
C GLY A 280 -5.76 -9.88 -14.43
N HIS A 281 -6.73 -9.01 -14.70
CA HIS A 281 -6.71 -8.09 -15.85
C HIS A 281 -6.12 -6.71 -15.51
N MET A 282 -5.82 -6.44 -14.23
CA MET A 282 -5.34 -5.14 -13.77
C MET A 282 -3.81 -5.06 -13.75
N TYR A 283 -3.29 -3.87 -13.99
CA TYR A 283 -1.89 -3.51 -13.81
C TYR A 283 -1.68 -2.80 -12.48
N ILE A 284 -0.74 -3.28 -11.69
CA ILE A 284 -0.45 -2.74 -10.36
C ILE A 284 1.04 -2.46 -10.26
N MET A 285 1.41 -1.44 -9.50
CA MET A 285 2.81 -1.20 -9.15
C MET A 285 3.44 -2.46 -8.54
N ILE A 286 4.67 -2.74 -8.94
CA ILE A 286 5.38 -3.95 -8.51
C ILE A 286 5.66 -3.93 -7.00
N HIS A 287 5.78 -2.74 -6.43
CA HIS A 287 5.99 -2.52 -5.00
C HIS A 287 5.62 -1.10 -4.58
N ASP A 288 5.03 -0.97 -3.40
CA ASP A 288 4.61 0.30 -2.79
C ASP A 288 5.75 1.32 -2.70
N LYS A 289 6.94 0.91 -2.28
CA LYS A 289 8.12 1.80 -2.25
C LYS A 289 8.47 2.43 -3.60
N ILE A 290 8.29 1.70 -4.70
CA ILE A 290 8.50 2.24 -6.05
C ILE A 290 7.36 3.20 -6.40
N HIS A 291 6.13 2.87 -5.99
CA HIS A 291 4.99 3.79 -6.13
C HIS A 291 5.21 5.10 -5.38
N GLU A 292 5.65 5.06 -4.12
CA GLU A 292 5.97 6.24 -3.30
C GLU A 292 6.99 7.15 -4.02
N ILE A 293 8.14 6.59 -4.45
CA ILE A 293 9.19 7.36 -5.13
C ILE A 293 8.68 7.92 -6.46
N ALA A 294 7.98 7.11 -7.25
CA ALA A 294 7.44 7.54 -8.54
C ALA A 294 6.32 8.58 -8.37
N ALA A 295 5.49 8.47 -7.33
CA ALA A 295 4.45 9.43 -7.01
C ALA A 295 5.04 10.81 -6.66
N VAL A 296 6.19 10.87 -5.99
CA VAL A 296 6.92 12.14 -5.77
C VAL A 296 7.36 12.74 -7.10
N LEU A 297 7.99 11.95 -7.98
CA LEU A 297 8.50 12.41 -9.28
C LEU A 297 7.39 12.90 -10.22
N TYR A 298 6.34 12.09 -10.40
CA TYR A 298 5.16 12.50 -11.16
C TYR A 298 4.41 13.64 -10.47
N GLY A 299 4.44 13.69 -9.14
CA GLY A 299 3.86 14.77 -8.33
C GLY A 299 4.47 16.12 -8.62
N GLN A 300 5.77 16.17 -8.93
CA GLN A 300 6.44 17.39 -9.37
C GLN A 300 5.99 17.80 -10.78
N GLN A 301 5.96 16.87 -11.72
CA GLN A 301 5.61 17.15 -13.12
C GLN A 301 4.13 17.49 -13.31
N LEU A 302 3.25 16.74 -12.65
CA LEU A 302 1.79 16.81 -12.77
C LEU A 302 1.16 17.40 -11.51
N THR A 303 1.78 18.46 -10.98
CA THR A 303 1.44 19.07 -9.69
C THR A 303 -0.04 19.42 -9.58
N GLU A 304 -0.63 20.06 -10.59
CA GLU A 304 -2.04 20.44 -10.56
C GLU A 304 -2.97 19.21 -10.49
N CYS A 305 -2.67 18.17 -11.26
CA CYS A 305 -3.42 16.93 -11.24
C CYS A 305 -3.32 16.23 -9.86
N PHE A 306 -2.13 16.16 -9.26
CA PHE A 306 -1.97 15.56 -7.93
C PHE A 306 -2.73 16.36 -6.86
N ILE A 307 -2.64 17.69 -6.90
CA ILE A 307 -3.43 18.55 -6.02
C ILE A 307 -4.90 18.33 -6.24
N LYS A 308 -5.41 18.03 -7.43
CA LYS A 308 -6.85 17.85 -7.65
C LYS A 308 -7.34 16.43 -7.29
N TYR A 309 -6.53 15.41 -7.55
CA TYR A 309 -6.99 14.02 -7.59
C TYR A 309 -6.30 13.04 -6.64
N ALA A 310 -5.06 13.28 -6.22
CA ALA A 310 -4.31 12.35 -5.36
C ALA A 310 -4.91 12.30 -3.95
N PRO A 311 -4.78 11.22 -3.16
CA PRO A 311 -5.31 11.17 -1.80
C PRO A 311 -4.93 12.39 -0.96
N MET A 312 -5.86 12.92 -0.15
CA MET A 312 -5.63 14.19 0.56
C MET A 312 -4.41 14.13 1.48
N GLN A 313 -4.18 12.99 2.12
CA GLN A 313 -3.01 12.80 2.98
C GLN A 313 -1.69 12.79 2.19
N PHE A 314 -1.65 12.16 1.00
CA PHE A 314 -0.48 12.29 0.12
C PHE A 314 -0.19 13.76 -0.17
N VAL A 315 -1.24 14.52 -0.50
CA VAL A 315 -1.13 15.96 -0.74
C VAL A 315 -0.59 16.69 0.50
N CYS A 316 -1.12 16.39 1.68
CA CYS A 316 -0.69 16.96 2.96
C CYS A 316 0.70 16.51 3.41
N ASP A 317 1.19 15.36 3.00
CA ASP A 317 2.48 14.83 3.45
C ASP A 317 3.60 15.30 2.52
N HIS A 318 3.29 15.42 1.23
CA HIS A 318 4.32 15.61 0.20
C HIS A 318 4.35 17.05 -0.29
N TYR A 319 3.25 17.82 -0.32
CA TYR A 319 3.30 19.21 -0.79
C TYR A 319 3.59 20.21 0.34
N ARG A 320 4.57 21.10 0.13
CA ARG A 320 4.91 22.19 1.06
C ARG A 320 5.04 23.51 0.31
N PHE A 321 4.77 24.61 1.01
CA PHE A 321 5.14 25.93 0.52
C PHE A 321 6.59 26.22 0.90
N VAL A 322 7.29 26.99 0.06
CA VAL A 322 8.63 27.49 0.40
C VAL A 322 8.58 28.24 1.73
N SER A 323 9.34 27.76 2.72
CA SER A 323 9.61 28.41 3.99
C SER A 323 11.11 28.45 4.27
N PRO A 324 11.61 29.38 5.11
CA PRO A 324 13.03 29.43 5.49
C PRO A 324 13.54 28.15 6.15
N GLU A 325 12.63 27.34 6.72
CA GLU A 325 12.92 26.09 7.42
C GLU A 325 12.74 24.86 6.52
N THR A 326 12.43 25.04 5.23
CA THR A 326 12.20 23.92 4.32
C THR A 326 13.55 23.25 4.03
N LYS A 327 13.90 22.23 4.83
CA LYS A 327 15.00 21.33 4.52
C LYS A 327 14.70 20.61 3.20
N GLU A 328 15.74 20.35 2.41
CA GLU A 328 15.68 19.43 1.28
C GLU A 328 15.38 18.03 1.81
N ASN A 329 14.09 17.72 1.95
CA ASN A 329 13.64 16.34 2.12
C ASN A 329 13.26 15.84 0.73
N ALA A 330 13.90 14.76 0.29
CA ALA A 330 13.72 14.18 -1.04
C ALA A 330 12.24 13.80 -1.35
N ASN A 331 11.39 13.68 -0.33
CA ASN A 331 9.97 13.34 -0.47
C ASN A 331 9.03 14.56 -0.45
N ILE A 332 9.57 15.79 -0.36
CA ILE A 332 8.77 17.03 -0.37
C ILE A 332 8.74 17.64 -1.76
N ILE A 333 7.54 17.95 -2.23
CA ILE A 333 7.22 18.68 -3.45
C ILE A 333 6.93 20.13 -3.09
N ILE A 334 7.77 21.04 -3.58
CA ILE A 334 7.57 22.46 -3.37
C ILE A 334 6.45 22.95 -4.27
N LEU A 335 5.40 23.47 -3.64
CA LEU A 335 4.22 23.91 -4.35
C LEU A 335 4.41 25.33 -4.91
N PRO A 336 4.22 25.53 -6.24
CA PRO A 336 4.24 26.86 -6.83
C PRO A 336 3.18 27.78 -6.22
N ARG A 337 3.51 29.07 -6.04
CA ARG A 337 2.60 30.05 -5.40
C ARG A 337 1.24 30.14 -6.08
N HIS A 338 1.17 30.01 -7.41
CA HIS A 338 -0.07 30.11 -8.18
C HIS A 338 -1.06 28.96 -7.91
N LEU A 339 -0.59 27.82 -7.36
CA LEU A 339 -1.45 26.68 -7.00
C LEU A 339 -1.89 26.69 -5.54
N ARG A 340 -1.46 27.70 -4.77
CA ARG A 340 -1.79 27.84 -3.34
C ARG A 340 -3.29 27.84 -3.09
N GLU A 341 -4.05 28.59 -3.88
CA GLU A 341 -5.50 28.70 -3.72
C GLU A 341 -6.19 27.37 -4.02
N LYS A 342 -5.82 26.70 -5.12
CA LYS A 342 -6.33 25.37 -5.47
C LYS A 342 -6.06 24.34 -4.35
N TYR A 343 -4.86 24.37 -3.77
CA TYR A 343 -4.49 23.53 -2.63
C TYR A 343 -5.41 23.78 -1.43
N PHE A 344 -5.51 25.03 -0.95
CA PHE A 344 -6.32 25.34 0.24
C PHE A 344 -7.81 25.08 0.01
N ASN A 345 -8.35 25.42 -1.16
CA ASN A 345 -9.74 25.14 -1.49
C ASN A 345 -10.04 23.64 -1.41
N ARG A 346 -9.10 22.79 -1.87
CA ARG A 346 -9.26 21.34 -1.72
C ARG A 346 -9.18 20.89 -0.26
N VAL A 347 -8.18 21.34 0.49
CA VAL A 347 -8.01 20.99 1.91
C VAL A 347 -9.28 21.34 2.69
N ILE A 348 -9.82 22.54 2.47
CA ILE A 348 -11.05 23.02 3.12
C ILE A 348 -12.24 22.15 2.72
N LYS A 349 -12.42 21.85 1.43
CA LYS A 349 -13.52 21.02 0.94
C LYS A 349 -13.49 19.61 1.52
N GLU A 350 -12.32 19.00 1.63
CA GLU A 350 -12.17 17.67 2.27
C GLU A 350 -12.37 17.74 3.79
N GLY A 351 -11.91 18.81 4.44
CA GLY A 351 -12.17 19.06 5.87
C GLY A 351 -13.65 19.26 6.21
N GLN A 352 -14.43 19.83 5.29
CA GLN A 352 -15.88 20.02 5.45
C GLN A 352 -16.72 18.76 5.17
N LYS A 353 -16.14 17.71 4.57
CA LYS A 353 -16.81 16.41 4.37
C LYS A 353 -16.84 15.52 5.62
N VAL A 354 -16.23 15.95 6.73
CA VAL A 354 -16.49 15.32 8.04
C VAL A 354 -17.98 15.52 8.33
N PRO A 355 -18.78 14.47 8.57
CA PRO A 355 -20.17 14.64 8.93
C PRO A 355 -20.19 15.52 10.18
N LYS A 356 -20.77 16.72 10.07
CA LYS A 356 -21.39 17.33 11.23
C LYS A 356 -22.38 16.29 11.70
N GLY A 357 -22.07 15.67 12.84
CA GLY A 357 -23.04 14.85 13.54
C GLY A 357 -24.35 15.60 13.52
N GLN A 358 -25.41 14.90 13.10
CA GLN A 358 -26.77 15.36 13.31
C GLN A 358 -26.95 15.53 14.82
N SER A 359 -26.65 16.73 15.30
CA SER A 359 -27.07 17.23 16.57
C SER A 359 -28.30 18.09 16.33
N ASN A 360 -29.43 17.57 16.81
CA ASN A 360 -30.62 18.26 17.29
C ASN A 360 -31.63 18.72 16.23
N SER A 361 -32.72 17.96 16.10
CA SER A 361 -33.97 18.24 16.84
C SER A 361 -34.87 17.02 16.86
#